data_AF-A0A7W0CKF2-F1
#
_entry.id   AF-A0A7W0CKF2-F1
#
_cell.length_a   1.000
_cell.length_b   1.000
_cell.length_c   1.000
_cell.angle_alpha   90.00
_cell.angle_beta   90.00
_cell.angle_gamma   90.00
#
_symmetry.space_group_name_H-M   'P 1'
#
loop_
_entity.id
_entity.type
_entity.pdbx_description
1 polymer ?
#
loop_
_entity_poly.entity_id
_entity_poly.type
_entity_poly.pdbx_seq_one_letter_code
_entity_poly.pdbx_strand_id
1 'polypeptide(L)'
;MSYVGIHPEGARELVAAMDSARNAISDGFLADLKHALCVAQSDAVLEAQASFTVYQRYRAFLEESARELTWRVKVITSAPDATVDGETVYGSTRFESAKKAAEQGAADGAEFKELWAKAERDGDWRAVEEWLAAHQDELKDPEYAAAFLRAFGKENVVALLNKATEAYGPGSHLGLSPEQLAYFQERFQPLMDAIAAADDPELRAHLLDRLGLDAMAVLLVSTRMPEDFVRAAVPVLTQTFGLAVGVTDYNTSLTMTALGHHPELLQELLADPATANLLLDPRMLADPEYRKALAASLPGALDQTTSNPETLDRAWSNVLRLGSQDYFVDAMAGDEALSLALTTAFLPYLENAGHLMAASYVDGVPGLDLPPAREPLLPAGVTPEMVQDFLGGAIVHKSSSDALARQVAELMAGSGFETLLAEHGGDYEKMAADPALNDEMVAALGPLGIVMGAIYSAQGDNLRREDSSKQERELYLGFFTGLGTAKISDAALSSLAGVAAQLGANKFAQWLAGQPDDITPEQYAEGLRDSYVAAFTDLLVGQGMDRKLAEEVAVDFRAYFDAMEGEALKQQNAFG
;
A
#
# COMPACT_ATOMS: atom_id res chain seq x y z
N MET A 1 20.18 -37.37 4.64
CA MET A 1 20.00 -36.35 3.58
C MET A 1 20.05 -37.02 2.23
N SER A 2 18.96 -36.93 1.47
CA SER A 2 18.86 -37.35 0.07
C SER A 2 18.82 -36.09 -0.79
N TYR A 3 19.64 -36.02 -1.85
CA TYR A 3 19.62 -34.92 -2.82
C TYR A 3 18.77 -35.37 -4.00
N VAL A 4 17.66 -34.67 -4.27
CA VAL A 4 16.68 -35.08 -5.28
C VAL A 4 16.28 -33.88 -6.11
N GLY A 5 16.27 -34.04 -7.44
CA GLY A 5 15.64 -33.10 -8.37
C GLY A 5 14.18 -33.44 -8.59
N ILE A 6 13.29 -32.46 -8.49
CA ILE A 6 11.86 -32.61 -8.74
C ILE A 6 11.38 -31.52 -9.71
N HIS A 7 10.54 -31.91 -10.67
CA HIS A 7 9.82 -30.96 -11.51
C HIS A 7 8.46 -30.66 -10.84
N PRO A 8 8.24 -29.48 -10.23
CA PRO A 8 7.08 -29.25 -9.36
C PRO A 8 5.73 -29.40 -10.08
N GLU A 9 5.57 -28.83 -11.29
CA GLU A 9 4.30 -28.95 -12.02
C GLU A 9 3.99 -30.38 -12.46
N GLY A 10 4.95 -31.07 -13.10
CA GLY A 10 4.79 -32.48 -13.45
C GLY A 10 4.53 -33.38 -12.23
N ALA A 11 5.09 -33.06 -11.05
CA ALA A 11 4.77 -33.76 -9.81
C ALA A 11 3.32 -33.51 -9.36
N ARG A 12 2.82 -32.27 -9.46
CA ARG A 12 1.40 -31.95 -9.15
C ARG A 12 0.43 -32.65 -10.11
N GLU A 13 0.74 -32.68 -11.40
CA GLU A 13 -0.05 -33.43 -12.39
C GLU A 13 -0.09 -34.92 -12.06
N LEU A 14 1.06 -35.50 -11.67
CA LEU A 14 1.15 -36.90 -11.27
C LEU A 14 0.38 -37.18 -9.97
N VAL A 15 0.43 -36.29 -8.97
CA VAL A 15 -0.40 -36.37 -7.77
C VAL A 15 -1.89 -36.36 -8.13
N ALA A 16 -2.33 -35.44 -8.99
CA ALA A 16 -3.72 -35.37 -9.45
C ALA A 16 -4.15 -36.67 -10.17
N ALA A 17 -3.27 -37.24 -11.00
CA ALA A 17 -3.52 -38.52 -11.66
C ALA A 17 -3.61 -39.68 -10.65
N MET A 18 -2.72 -39.72 -9.65
CA MET A 18 -2.76 -40.72 -8.57
C MET A 18 -4.04 -40.60 -7.74
N ASP A 19 -4.47 -39.39 -7.40
CA ASP A 19 -5.71 -39.14 -6.68
C ASP A 19 -6.94 -39.55 -7.50
N SER A 20 -6.96 -39.24 -8.79
CA SER A 20 -8.02 -39.69 -9.70
C SER A 20 -8.09 -41.22 -9.76
N ALA A 21 -6.94 -41.90 -9.89
CA ALA A 21 -6.87 -43.36 -9.89
C ALA A 21 -7.31 -43.96 -8.55
N ARG A 22 -6.92 -43.35 -7.42
CA ARG A 22 -7.35 -43.74 -6.07
C ARG A 22 -8.86 -43.61 -5.93
N ASN A 23 -9.44 -42.49 -6.37
CA ASN A 23 -10.87 -42.21 -6.28
C ASN A 23 -11.70 -43.14 -7.18
N ALA A 24 -11.14 -43.61 -8.29
CA ALA A 24 -11.78 -44.65 -9.11
C ALA A 24 -11.90 -45.99 -8.34
N ILE A 25 -10.96 -46.31 -7.45
CA ILE A 25 -11.04 -47.43 -6.49
C ILE A 25 -11.85 -47.00 -5.24
N SER A 26 -13.06 -46.49 -5.47
CA SER A 26 -13.94 -45.99 -4.41
C SER A 26 -14.43 -47.10 -3.48
N ASP A 27 -14.91 -46.73 -2.29
CA ASP A 27 -15.58 -47.67 -1.39
C ASP A 27 -16.81 -48.32 -2.03
N GLY A 28 -17.52 -47.58 -2.89
CA GLY A 28 -18.63 -48.11 -3.70
C GLY A 28 -18.17 -49.17 -4.71
N PHE A 29 -17.13 -48.87 -5.50
CA PHE A 29 -16.54 -49.84 -6.43
C PHE A 29 -16.03 -51.09 -5.69
N LEU A 30 -15.35 -50.93 -4.57
CA LEU A 30 -14.87 -52.04 -3.74
C LEU A 30 -16.03 -52.87 -3.17
N ALA A 31 -17.12 -52.23 -2.75
CA ALA A 31 -18.33 -52.90 -2.26
C ALA A 31 -19.04 -53.67 -3.37
N ASP A 32 -19.21 -53.06 -4.56
CA ASP A 32 -19.84 -53.68 -5.73
C ASP A 32 -19.00 -54.84 -6.28
N LEU A 33 -17.67 -54.67 -6.34
CA LEU A 33 -16.74 -55.72 -6.71
C LEU A 33 -16.82 -56.88 -5.71
N LYS A 34 -16.79 -56.59 -4.40
CA LYS A 34 -16.96 -57.61 -3.35
C LYS A 34 -18.30 -58.35 -3.49
N HIS A 35 -19.37 -57.62 -3.76
CA HIS A 35 -20.70 -58.20 -3.94
C HIS A 35 -20.77 -59.08 -5.20
N ALA A 36 -20.32 -58.59 -6.35
CA ALA A 36 -20.28 -59.32 -7.60
C ALA A 36 -19.44 -60.61 -7.50
N LEU A 37 -18.30 -60.53 -6.81
CA LEU A 37 -17.44 -61.70 -6.54
C LEU A 37 -18.11 -62.71 -5.60
N CYS A 38 -18.87 -62.25 -4.60
CA CYS A 38 -19.68 -63.14 -3.76
C CYS A 38 -20.81 -63.82 -4.55
N VAL A 39 -21.45 -63.11 -5.49
CA VAL A 39 -22.55 -63.62 -6.32
C VAL A 39 -22.05 -64.61 -7.38
N ALA A 40 -20.85 -64.43 -7.91
CA ALA A 40 -20.30 -65.25 -8.99
C ALA A 40 -19.98 -66.71 -8.62
N GLN A 41 -20.04 -67.10 -7.34
CA GLN A 41 -19.87 -68.47 -6.78
C GLN A 41 -19.18 -69.50 -7.71
N SER A 42 -17.86 -69.37 -7.93
CA SER A 42 -17.05 -70.44 -8.52
C SER A 42 -15.91 -70.82 -7.57
N ASP A 43 -15.29 -71.98 -7.79
CA ASP A 43 -14.15 -72.53 -7.02
C ASP A 43 -12.92 -71.59 -6.94
N ALA A 44 -12.95 -70.43 -7.62
CA ALA A 44 -11.97 -69.36 -7.57
C ALA A 44 -12.16 -68.36 -6.40
N VAL A 45 -12.87 -68.75 -5.32
CA VAL A 45 -13.15 -67.88 -4.14
C VAL A 45 -11.86 -67.25 -3.56
N LEU A 46 -10.74 -67.97 -3.58
CA LEU A 46 -9.44 -67.47 -3.12
C LEU A 46 -8.86 -66.38 -4.04
N GLU A 47 -8.94 -66.53 -5.36
CA GLU A 47 -8.48 -65.52 -6.32
C GLU A 47 -9.38 -64.28 -6.31
N ALA A 48 -10.69 -64.47 -6.16
CA ALA A 48 -11.67 -63.40 -6.00
C ALA A 48 -11.43 -62.57 -4.72
N GLN A 49 -11.22 -63.21 -3.57
CA GLN A 49 -10.87 -62.51 -2.32
C GLN A 49 -9.50 -61.82 -2.41
N ALA A 50 -8.55 -62.40 -3.16
CA ALA A 50 -7.26 -61.78 -3.44
C ALA A 50 -7.42 -60.50 -4.26
N SER A 51 -8.30 -60.46 -5.28
CA SER A 51 -8.54 -59.26 -6.09
C SER A 51 -9.01 -58.06 -5.26
N PHE A 52 -9.97 -58.25 -4.35
CA PHE A 52 -10.43 -57.17 -3.45
C PHE A 52 -9.28 -56.60 -2.60
N THR A 53 -8.50 -57.49 -1.99
CA THR A 53 -7.33 -57.10 -1.17
C THR A 53 -6.26 -56.40 -2.01
N VAL A 54 -6.07 -56.82 -3.26
CA VAL A 54 -5.13 -56.21 -4.21
C VAL A 54 -5.56 -54.78 -4.56
N TYR A 55 -6.84 -54.53 -4.84
CA TYR A 55 -7.33 -53.17 -5.09
C TYR A 55 -7.21 -52.26 -3.86
N GLN A 56 -7.43 -52.79 -2.64
CA GLN A 56 -7.16 -52.04 -1.42
C GLN A 56 -5.67 -51.68 -1.27
N ARG A 57 -4.76 -52.61 -1.59
CA ARG A 57 -3.31 -52.34 -1.59
C ARG A 57 -2.93 -51.29 -2.62
N TYR A 58 -3.51 -51.33 -3.83
CA TYR A 58 -3.27 -50.29 -4.83
C TYR A 58 -3.78 -48.92 -4.38
N ARG A 59 -4.98 -48.85 -3.78
CA ARG A 59 -5.51 -47.62 -3.21
C ARG A 59 -4.56 -47.04 -2.16
N ALA A 60 -4.11 -47.86 -1.21
CA ALA A 60 -3.18 -47.44 -0.16
C ALA A 60 -1.81 -47.04 -0.73
N PHE A 61 -1.30 -47.76 -1.74
CA PHE A 61 -0.06 -47.40 -2.42
C PHE A 61 -0.16 -46.04 -3.13
N LEU A 62 -1.27 -45.79 -3.83
CA LEU A 62 -1.50 -44.51 -4.51
C LEU A 62 -1.60 -43.36 -3.51
N GLU A 63 -2.29 -43.57 -2.40
CA GLU A 63 -2.39 -42.60 -1.31
C GLU A 63 -1.03 -42.28 -0.69
N GLU A 64 -0.25 -43.30 -0.33
CA GLU A 64 1.09 -43.14 0.22
C GLU A 64 2.04 -42.44 -0.78
N SER A 65 1.98 -42.83 -2.06
CA SER A 65 2.84 -42.26 -3.10
C SER A 65 2.49 -40.80 -3.40
N ALA A 66 1.19 -40.47 -3.44
CA ALA A 66 0.73 -39.10 -3.61
C ALA A 66 1.15 -38.22 -2.42
N ARG A 67 1.00 -38.71 -1.18
CA ARG A 67 1.45 -38.00 0.02
C ARG A 67 2.96 -37.78 0.02
N GLU A 68 3.74 -38.83 -0.24
CA GLU A 68 5.20 -38.76 -0.29
C GLU A 68 5.68 -37.78 -1.38
N LEU A 69 5.07 -37.78 -2.56
CA LEU A 69 5.42 -36.88 -3.65
C LEU A 69 5.06 -35.43 -3.31
N THR A 70 3.88 -35.17 -2.76
CA THR A 70 3.45 -33.84 -2.30
C THR A 70 4.39 -33.30 -1.22
N TRP A 71 4.73 -34.12 -0.23
CA TRP A 71 5.69 -33.77 0.82
C TRP A 71 7.05 -33.40 0.24
N ARG A 72 7.58 -34.20 -0.70
CA ARG A 72 8.87 -33.91 -1.38
C ARG A 72 8.83 -32.59 -2.15
N VAL A 73 7.76 -32.33 -2.91
CA VAL A 73 7.60 -31.05 -3.61
C VAL A 73 7.67 -29.90 -2.60
N LYS A 74 6.89 -29.97 -1.52
CA LYS A 74 6.82 -28.91 -0.51
C LYS A 74 8.20 -28.68 0.14
N VAL A 75 8.84 -29.73 0.65
CA VAL A 75 10.15 -29.63 1.32
C VAL A 75 11.26 -29.14 0.38
N ILE A 76 11.35 -29.67 -0.84
CA ILE A 76 12.42 -29.29 -1.78
C ILE A 76 12.26 -27.85 -2.26
N THR A 77 11.02 -27.42 -2.55
CA THR A 77 10.77 -26.06 -3.04
C THR A 77 10.91 -25.00 -1.95
N SER A 78 10.77 -25.37 -0.67
CA SER A 78 10.99 -24.48 0.47
C SER A 78 12.42 -24.55 1.05
N ALA A 79 13.29 -25.41 0.52
CA ALA A 79 14.62 -25.62 1.10
C ALA A 79 15.54 -24.41 0.85
N PRO A 80 16.26 -23.88 1.86
CA PRO A 80 17.18 -22.75 1.66
C PRO A 80 18.34 -23.04 0.71
N ASP A 81 18.73 -24.32 0.59
CA ASP A 81 19.76 -24.81 -0.32
C ASP A 81 19.20 -25.23 -1.70
N ALA A 82 17.93 -24.91 -1.98
CA ALA A 82 17.31 -25.26 -3.25
C ALA A 82 18.03 -24.61 -4.42
N THR A 83 18.37 -25.41 -5.43
CA THR A 83 18.93 -24.93 -6.70
C THR A 83 17.95 -25.20 -7.84
N VAL A 84 17.80 -24.23 -8.73
CA VAL A 84 16.89 -24.31 -9.88
C VAL A 84 17.72 -24.49 -11.16
N ASP A 85 17.44 -25.55 -11.90
CA ASP A 85 18.00 -25.80 -13.24
C ASP A 85 16.86 -26.12 -14.21
N GLY A 86 16.55 -25.15 -15.07
CA GLY A 86 15.34 -25.16 -15.89
C GLY A 86 14.07 -25.21 -15.02
N GLU A 87 13.21 -26.19 -15.28
CA GLU A 87 11.95 -26.42 -14.55
C GLU A 87 12.11 -27.37 -13.36
N THR A 88 13.34 -27.84 -13.10
CA THR A 88 13.64 -28.78 -12.02
C THR A 88 14.25 -28.05 -10.83
N VAL A 89 13.70 -28.32 -9.64
CA VAL A 89 14.20 -27.83 -8.36
C VAL A 89 14.93 -28.97 -7.66
N TYR A 90 16.16 -28.72 -7.23
CA TYR A 90 16.97 -29.67 -6.48
C TYR A 90 17.12 -29.18 -5.05
N GLY A 91 17.00 -30.09 -4.09
CA GLY A 91 17.17 -29.77 -2.69
C GLY A 91 17.43 -31.00 -1.85
N SER A 92 17.66 -30.78 -0.55
CA SER A 92 17.87 -31.85 0.42
C SER A 92 16.64 -32.03 1.31
N THR A 93 16.33 -33.29 1.65
CA THR A 93 15.33 -33.60 2.67
C THR A 93 16.02 -34.03 3.97
N ARG A 94 15.49 -33.55 5.11
CA ARG A 94 15.95 -33.94 6.45
C ARG A 94 15.62 -35.40 6.73
N PHE A 95 14.37 -35.78 6.49
CA PHE A 95 13.87 -37.14 6.64
C PHE A 95 13.95 -37.91 5.31
N GLU A 96 13.94 -39.23 5.39
CA GLU A 96 13.98 -40.11 4.21
C GLU A 96 12.60 -40.33 3.57
N SER A 97 11.52 -39.99 4.30
CA SER A 97 10.13 -40.13 3.87
C SER A 97 9.21 -39.29 4.76
N ALA A 98 8.03 -38.92 4.24
CA ALA A 98 6.94 -38.28 4.96
C ALA A 98 6.55 -39.06 6.22
N LYS A 99 6.46 -40.39 6.12
CA LYS A 99 6.12 -41.26 7.24
C LYS A 99 7.11 -41.16 8.41
N LYS A 100 8.42 -41.17 8.11
CA LYS A 100 9.46 -41.03 9.15
C LYS A 100 9.44 -39.65 9.80
N ALA A 101 9.19 -38.60 9.01
CA ALA A 101 9.01 -37.25 9.53
C ALA A 101 7.84 -37.20 10.52
N ALA A 102 6.68 -37.75 10.13
CA ALA A 102 5.50 -37.82 10.98
C ALA A 102 5.69 -38.68 12.24
N GLU A 103 6.35 -39.85 12.14
CA GLU A 103 6.63 -40.71 13.30
C GLU A 103 7.54 -40.01 14.31
N GLN A 104 8.59 -39.33 13.85
CA GLN A 104 9.47 -38.55 14.71
C GLN A 104 8.74 -37.35 15.31
N GLY A 105 8.00 -36.59 14.50
CA GLY A 105 7.21 -35.45 14.97
C GLY A 105 6.21 -35.84 16.06
N ALA A 106 5.53 -36.97 15.91
CA ALA A 106 4.61 -37.47 16.93
C ALA A 106 5.31 -37.84 18.26
N ALA A 107 6.50 -38.44 18.20
CA ALA A 107 7.29 -38.77 19.39
C ALA A 107 7.78 -37.49 20.10
N ASP A 108 8.34 -36.57 19.33
CA ASP A 108 8.88 -35.29 19.80
C ASP A 108 7.77 -34.39 20.36
N GLY A 109 6.59 -34.37 19.75
CA GLY A 109 5.43 -33.62 20.25
C GLY A 109 4.89 -34.16 21.56
N ALA A 110 4.97 -35.48 21.78
CA ALA A 110 4.62 -36.09 23.06
C ALA A 110 5.65 -35.75 24.16
N GLU A 111 6.94 -35.77 23.84
CA GLU A 111 8.02 -35.33 24.75
C GLU A 111 7.87 -33.84 25.10
N PHE A 112 7.68 -33.00 24.09
CA PHE A 112 7.51 -31.56 24.25
C PHE A 112 6.29 -31.21 25.10
N LYS A 113 5.22 -32.01 25.03
CA LYS A 113 4.05 -31.85 25.91
C LYS A 113 4.40 -32.04 27.38
N GLU A 114 5.22 -33.02 27.72
CA GLU A 114 5.67 -33.24 29.10
C GLU A 114 6.62 -32.13 29.56
N LEU A 115 7.50 -31.69 28.67
CA LEU A 115 8.40 -30.56 28.89
C LEU A 115 7.62 -29.28 29.18
N TRP A 116 6.62 -28.97 28.34
CA TRP A 116 5.71 -27.85 28.51
C TRP A 116 4.97 -27.91 29.85
N ALA A 117 4.36 -29.05 30.16
CA ALA A 117 3.64 -29.23 31.43
C ALA A 117 4.55 -29.09 32.66
N LYS A 118 5.87 -29.31 32.52
CA LYS A 118 6.85 -29.03 33.58
C LYS A 118 7.19 -27.54 33.64
N ALA A 119 7.52 -26.92 32.50
CA ALA A 119 7.80 -25.50 32.41
C ALA A 119 6.66 -24.64 32.97
N GLU A 120 5.41 -25.01 32.66
CA GLU A 120 4.22 -24.34 33.18
C GLU A 120 4.10 -24.42 34.71
N ARG A 121 4.51 -25.54 35.32
CA ARG A 121 4.48 -25.72 36.78
C ARG A 121 5.62 -25.00 37.48
N ASP A 122 6.82 -25.04 36.89
CA ASP A 122 8.04 -24.53 37.50
C ASP A 122 8.24 -23.02 37.22
N GLY A 123 7.53 -22.46 36.22
CA GLY A 123 7.67 -21.08 35.78
C GLY A 123 8.96 -20.79 35.01
N ASP A 124 9.66 -21.83 34.54
CA ASP A 124 10.93 -21.74 33.80
C ASP A 124 10.73 -22.17 32.35
N TRP A 125 10.86 -21.19 31.45
CA TRP A 125 10.69 -21.35 30.01
C TRP A 125 11.95 -21.80 29.28
N ARG A 126 13.11 -21.75 29.93
CA ARG A 126 14.40 -21.95 29.27
C ARG A 126 14.49 -23.31 28.58
N ALA A 127 13.95 -24.36 29.20
CA ALA A 127 13.98 -25.69 28.61
C ALA A 127 13.08 -25.80 27.37
N VAL A 128 11.96 -25.07 27.32
CA VAL A 128 11.06 -24.98 26.15
C VAL A 128 11.77 -24.25 25.01
N GLU A 129 12.39 -23.10 25.30
CA GLU A 129 13.16 -22.31 24.33
C GLU A 129 14.34 -23.12 23.76
N GLU A 130 15.12 -23.78 24.62
CA GLU A 130 16.26 -24.63 24.22
C GLU A 130 15.80 -25.79 23.34
N TRP A 131 14.64 -26.39 23.63
CA TRP A 131 14.09 -27.49 22.84
C TRP A 131 13.65 -27.01 21.45
N LEU A 132 12.93 -25.88 21.36
CA LEU A 132 12.50 -25.30 20.09
C LEU A 132 13.68 -24.93 19.20
N ALA A 133 14.73 -24.32 19.79
CA ALA A 133 15.95 -23.98 19.07
C ALA A 133 16.69 -25.24 18.55
N ALA A 134 16.71 -26.32 19.33
CA ALA A 134 17.37 -27.57 18.94
C ALA A 134 16.66 -28.31 17.79
N HIS A 135 15.34 -28.11 17.62
CA HIS A 135 14.51 -28.77 16.61
C HIS A 135 14.03 -27.82 15.50
N GLN A 136 14.66 -26.65 15.36
CA GLN A 136 14.20 -25.60 14.44
C GLN A 136 14.14 -26.03 12.96
N ASP A 137 15.01 -26.96 12.55
CA ASP A 137 15.07 -27.41 11.17
C ASP A 137 14.02 -28.50 10.90
N GLU A 138 13.78 -29.38 11.87
CA GLU A 138 12.72 -30.39 11.82
C GLU A 138 11.33 -29.75 11.80
N LEU A 139 11.11 -28.70 12.58
CA LEU A 139 9.84 -27.99 12.69
C LEU A 139 9.39 -27.30 11.40
N LYS A 140 10.28 -27.12 10.42
CA LYS A 140 9.94 -26.60 9.08
C LYS A 140 9.46 -27.69 8.13
N ASP A 141 9.64 -28.97 8.46
CA ASP A 141 9.12 -30.08 7.66
C ASP A 141 7.60 -30.22 7.88
N PRO A 142 6.76 -30.16 6.83
CA PRO A 142 5.31 -30.15 6.96
C PRO A 142 4.72 -31.36 7.70
N GLU A 143 5.25 -32.56 7.44
CA GLU A 143 4.71 -33.81 8.01
C GLU A 143 5.19 -34.00 9.45
N TYR A 144 6.44 -33.60 9.73
CA TYR A 144 6.93 -33.51 11.10
C TYR A 144 6.11 -32.51 11.92
N ALA A 145 5.93 -31.28 11.42
CA ALA A 145 5.23 -30.20 12.10
C ALA A 145 3.77 -30.57 12.38
N ALA A 146 3.05 -31.13 11.40
CA ALA A 146 1.67 -31.55 11.57
C ALA A 146 1.54 -32.66 12.65
N ALA A 147 2.43 -33.66 12.62
CA ALA A 147 2.42 -34.72 13.62
C ALA A 147 2.82 -34.23 15.03
N PHE A 148 3.81 -33.34 15.11
CA PHE A 148 4.25 -32.68 16.33
C PHE A 148 3.11 -31.88 16.98
N LEU A 149 2.47 -31.00 16.23
CA LEU A 149 1.37 -30.16 16.74
C LEU A 149 0.15 -31.01 17.15
N ARG A 150 -0.13 -32.10 16.42
CA ARG A 150 -1.20 -33.04 16.78
C ARG A 150 -0.90 -33.78 18.08
N ALA A 151 0.33 -34.26 18.28
CA ALA A 151 0.74 -34.95 19.50
C ALA A 151 0.83 -34.01 20.71
N PHE A 152 1.36 -32.80 20.50
CA PHE A 152 1.39 -31.74 21.51
C PHE A 152 -0.03 -31.33 21.92
N GLY A 153 -0.92 -31.16 20.94
CA GLY A 153 -2.35 -30.91 21.10
C GLY A 153 -2.71 -29.43 20.99
N LYS A 154 -3.77 -29.13 20.23
CA LYS A 154 -4.21 -27.77 19.89
C LYS A 154 -4.45 -26.85 21.09
N GLU A 155 -5.00 -27.36 22.18
CA GLU A 155 -5.21 -26.57 23.42
C GLU A 155 -3.87 -26.16 24.05
N ASN A 156 -2.86 -27.02 23.99
CA ASN A 156 -1.53 -26.70 24.48
C ASN A 156 -0.81 -25.71 23.58
N VAL A 157 -1.03 -25.77 22.25
CA VAL A 157 -0.54 -24.75 21.31
C VAL A 157 -1.08 -23.37 21.68
N VAL A 158 -2.40 -23.25 21.85
CA VAL A 158 -3.05 -21.99 22.23
C VAL A 158 -2.54 -21.51 23.60
N ALA A 159 -2.51 -22.40 24.60
CA ALA A 159 -2.07 -22.05 25.95
C ALA A 159 -0.61 -21.59 25.98
N LEU A 160 0.28 -22.28 25.25
CA LEU A 160 1.69 -21.95 25.19
C LEU A 160 1.91 -20.61 24.48
N LEU A 161 1.24 -20.34 23.35
CA LEU A 161 1.37 -19.06 22.65
C LEU A 161 0.87 -17.90 23.51
N ASN A 162 -0.34 -18.00 24.08
CA ASN A 162 -0.88 -16.96 24.96
C ASN A 162 0.06 -16.67 26.14
N LYS A 163 0.50 -17.71 26.84
CA LYS A 163 1.38 -17.56 28.00
C LYS A 163 2.76 -17.06 27.65
N ALA A 164 3.33 -17.49 26.52
CA ALA A 164 4.59 -16.96 26.04
C ALA A 164 4.44 -15.47 25.73
N THR A 165 3.44 -15.07 24.96
CA THR A 165 3.18 -13.66 24.66
C THR A 165 2.95 -12.83 25.92
N GLU A 166 2.20 -13.34 26.91
CA GLU A 166 2.02 -12.69 28.21
C GLU A 166 3.33 -12.55 29.01
N ALA A 167 4.20 -13.57 28.99
CA ALA A 167 5.45 -13.57 29.74
C ALA A 167 6.49 -12.58 29.20
N TYR A 168 6.49 -12.32 27.88
CA TYR A 168 7.40 -11.35 27.25
C TYR A 168 6.75 -9.98 26.99
N GLY A 169 5.43 -9.87 27.17
CA GLY A 169 4.67 -8.62 27.07
C GLY A 169 4.52 -7.87 28.40
N PRO A 170 4.14 -6.59 28.39
CA PRO A 170 3.98 -5.79 29.60
C PRO A 170 2.67 -6.07 30.37
N GLY A 171 1.89 -7.08 29.96
CA GLY A 171 0.60 -7.46 30.59
C GLY A 171 -0.56 -6.50 30.32
N SER A 172 -0.40 -5.52 29.42
CA SER A 172 -1.40 -4.48 29.13
C SER A 172 -2.41 -4.83 28.03
N HIS A 173 -2.32 -6.01 27.41
CA HIS A 173 -3.13 -6.40 26.22
C HIS A 173 -3.03 -5.43 25.04
N LEU A 174 -1.86 -4.80 24.87
CA LEU A 174 -1.58 -3.81 23.81
C LEU A 174 -0.57 -4.35 22.81
N GLY A 175 -0.44 -5.68 22.71
CA GLY A 175 0.57 -6.34 21.89
C GLY A 175 2.00 -6.22 22.43
N LEU A 176 2.92 -6.83 21.69
CA LEU A 176 4.36 -6.76 21.94
C LEU A 176 4.96 -5.54 21.22
N SER A 177 5.78 -4.75 21.91
CA SER A 177 6.60 -3.72 21.26
C SER A 177 7.58 -4.35 20.26
N PRO A 178 8.17 -3.59 19.31
CA PRO A 178 9.14 -4.13 18.36
C PRO A 178 10.30 -4.88 19.03
N GLU A 179 10.81 -4.38 20.15
CA GLU A 179 11.90 -5.03 20.90
C GLU A 179 11.43 -6.35 21.55
N GLN A 180 10.21 -6.37 22.09
CA GLN A 180 9.62 -7.56 22.70
C GLN A 180 9.28 -8.61 21.64
N LEU A 181 8.77 -8.19 20.49
CA LEU A 181 8.51 -9.07 19.36
C LEU A 181 9.80 -9.70 18.85
N ALA A 182 10.88 -8.92 18.68
CA ALA A 182 12.17 -9.46 18.28
C ALA A 182 12.67 -10.51 19.29
N TYR A 183 12.57 -10.23 20.58
CA TYR A 183 12.94 -11.16 21.63
C TYR A 183 12.09 -12.44 21.64
N PHE A 184 10.78 -12.31 21.37
CA PHE A 184 9.86 -13.44 21.22
C PHE A 184 10.23 -14.29 20.00
N GLN A 185 10.46 -13.66 18.85
CA GLN A 185 10.80 -14.34 17.60
C GLN A 185 12.10 -15.14 17.73
N GLU A 186 13.13 -14.61 18.38
CA GLU A 186 14.38 -15.36 18.64
C GLU A 186 14.17 -16.73 19.32
N ARG A 187 13.08 -16.89 20.08
CA ARG A 187 12.81 -18.08 20.91
C ARG A 187 11.69 -18.96 20.37
N PHE A 188 10.65 -18.35 19.82
CA PHE A 188 9.41 -19.04 19.45
C PHE A 188 9.17 -19.09 17.94
N GLN A 189 10.03 -18.47 17.11
CA GLN A 189 9.92 -18.59 15.65
C GLN A 189 9.81 -20.06 15.17
N PRO A 190 10.57 -21.04 15.71
CA PRO A 190 10.43 -22.43 15.29
C PRO A 190 9.01 -23.01 15.45
N LEU A 191 8.30 -22.62 16.52
CA LEU A 191 6.92 -23.04 16.73
C LEU A 191 5.96 -22.38 15.73
N MET A 192 6.19 -21.10 15.45
CA MET A 192 5.41 -20.33 14.49
C MET A 192 5.54 -20.90 13.08
N ASP A 193 6.78 -21.22 12.69
CA ASP A 193 7.09 -21.89 11.44
C ASP A 193 6.43 -23.28 11.39
N ALA A 194 6.39 -24.03 12.49
CA ALA A 194 5.69 -25.31 12.55
C ALA A 194 4.18 -25.17 12.30
N ILE A 195 3.54 -24.15 12.89
CA ILE A 195 2.11 -23.88 12.69
C ILE A 195 1.83 -23.58 11.22
N ALA A 196 2.65 -22.73 10.59
CA ALA A 196 2.52 -22.42 9.17
C ALA A 196 2.83 -23.64 8.26
N ALA A 197 3.87 -24.41 8.58
CA ALA A 197 4.31 -25.57 7.80
C ALA A 197 3.28 -26.71 7.82
N ALA A 198 2.63 -26.95 8.97
CA ALA A 198 1.64 -28.00 9.13
C ALA A 198 0.40 -27.80 8.26
N ASP A 199 0.01 -26.55 7.99
CA ASP A 199 -1.18 -26.18 7.22
C ASP A 199 -2.44 -26.96 7.64
N ASP A 200 -2.63 -27.14 8.95
CA ASP A 200 -3.72 -27.94 9.51
C ASP A 200 -4.99 -27.06 9.65
N PRO A 201 -6.07 -27.33 8.90
CA PRO A 201 -7.30 -26.53 8.96
C PRO A 201 -8.02 -26.60 10.32
N GLU A 202 -7.94 -27.74 11.02
CA GLU A 202 -8.57 -27.89 12.34
C GLU A 202 -7.83 -27.05 13.39
N LEU A 203 -6.50 -27.04 13.32
CA LEU A 203 -5.69 -26.18 14.19
C LEU A 203 -5.96 -24.71 13.87
N ARG A 204 -5.97 -24.32 12.59
CA ARG A 204 -6.24 -22.94 12.16
C ARG A 204 -7.60 -22.44 12.65
N ALA A 205 -8.66 -23.24 12.48
CA ALA A 205 -9.98 -22.90 13.01
C ALA A 205 -9.98 -22.75 14.55
N HIS A 206 -9.21 -23.59 15.25
CA HIS A 206 -9.09 -23.52 16.70
C HIS A 206 -8.29 -22.31 17.19
N LEU A 207 -7.23 -21.92 16.46
CA LEU A 207 -6.46 -20.71 16.75
C LEU A 207 -7.35 -19.47 16.59
N LEU A 208 -8.13 -19.37 15.51
CA LEU A 208 -9.07 -18.25 15.29
C LEU A 208 -10.10 -18.10 16.43
N ASP A 209 -10.54 -19.21 17.03
CA ASP A 209 -11.57 -19.21 18.07
C ASP A 209 -11.01 -18.96 19.48
N ARG A 210 -9.75 -19.34 19.76
CA ARG A 210 -9.23 -19.47 21.14
C ARG A 210 -7.95 -18.69 21.42
N LEU A 211 -7.22 -18.26 20.40
CA LEU A 211 -5.98 -17.51 20.59
C LEU A 211 -6.28 -16.10 21.07
N GLY A 212 -5.52 -15.60 22.04
CA GLY A 212 -5.61 -14.22 22.50
C GLY A 212 -5.16 -13.25 21.42
N LEU A 213 -5.64 -12.00 21.48
CA LEU A 213 -5.36 -10.98 20.45
C LEU A 213 -3.86 -10.73 20.28
N ASP A 214 -3.12 -10.59 21.39
CA ASP A 214 -1.68 -10.38 21.36
C ASP A 214 -0.96 -11.53 20.65
N ALA A 215 -1.30 -12.77 21.02
CA ALA A 215 -0.72 -13.96 20.43
C ALA A 215 -1.14 -14.14 18.96
N MET A 216 -2.34 -13.71 18.57
CA MET A 216 -2.81 -13.72 17.18
C MET A 216 -2.11 -12.65 16.32
N ALA A 217 -1.84 -11.46 16.84
CA ALA A 217 -1.07 -10.45 16.13
C ALA A 217 0.40 -10.89 15.94
N VAL A 218 1.01 -11.46 16.98
CA VAL A 218 2.35 -12.06 16.94
C VAL A 218 2.39 -13.25 15.96
N LEU A 219 1.38 -14.12 16.04
CA LEU A 219 0.79 -14.95 15.00
C LEU A 219 1.22 -14.59 13.57
N LEU A 220 0.51 -13.57 13.10
CA LEU A 220 0.48 -13.10 11.72
C LEU A 220 1.76 -12.39 11.31
N VAL A 221 2.37 -11.61 12.21
CA VAL A 221 3.57 -10.82 11.84
C VAL A 221 4.83 -11.68 11.76
N SER A 222 4.88 -12.77 12.54
CA SER A 222 6.10 -13.59 12.65
C SER A 222 6.20 -14.67 11.58
N THR A 223 5.08 -15.13 11.01
CA THR A 223 5.11 -16.17 9.97
C THR A 223 4.06 -15.91 8.90
N ARG A 224 4.32 -16.40 7.68
CA ARG A 224 3.39 -16.27 6.55
C ARG A 224 2.29 -17.30 6.67
N MET A 225 1.23 -16.92 7.37
CA MET A 225 0.01 -17.71 7.46
C MET A 225 -0.72 -17.74 6.11
N PRO A 226 -1.48 -18.81 5.83
CA PRO A 226 -2.36 -18.85 4.66
C PRO A 226 -3.34 -17.66 4.62
N GLU A 227 -3.61 -17.13 3.43
CA GLU A 227 -4.41 -15.90 3.26
C GLU A 227 -5.84 -16.01 3.83
N ASP A 228 -6.47 -17.17 3.76
CA ASP A 228 -7.78 -17.44 4.34
C ASP A 228 -7.77 -17.29 5.88
N PHE A 229 -6.68 -17.70 6.52
CA PHE A 229 -6.46 -17.47 7.95
C PHE A 229 -6.28 -15.98 8.25
N VAL A 230 -5.39 -15.29 7.50
CA VAL A 230 -5.14 -13.85 7.69
C VAL A 230 -6.44 -13.06 7.53
N ARG A 231 -7.21 -13.35 6.48
CA ARG A 231 -8.52 -12.73 6.20
C ARG A 231 -9.51 -12.92 7.34
N ALA A 232 -9.57 -14.10 7.94
CA ALA A 232 -10.45 -14.38 9.07
C ALA A 232 -9.97 -13.71 10.37
N ALA A 233 -8.65 -13.57 10.56
CA ALA A 233 -8.07 -12.98 11.75
C ALA A 233 -8.20 -11.45 11.80
N VAL A 234 -8.13 -10.77 10.65
CA VAL A 234 -8.20 -9.29 10.58
C VAL A 234 -9.46 -8.73 11.24
N PRO A 235 -10.69 -9.18 10.94
CA PRO A 235 -11.89 -8.71 11.65
C PRO A 235 -11.85 -8.91 13.17
N VAL A 236 -11.24 -9.99 13.65
CA VAL A 236 -11.13 -10.29 15.10
C VAL A 236 -10.17 -9.32 15.77
N LEU A 237 -8.98 -9.16 15.20
CA LEU A 237 -7.97 -8.21 15.66
C LEU A 237 -8.44 -6.76 15.55
N THR A 238 -9.38 -6.50 14.62
CA THR A 238 -9.92 -5.17 14.36
C THR A 238 -11.16 -4.76 15.14
N GLN A 239 -11.79 -5.67 15.89
CA GLN A 239 -12.96 -5.33 16.69
C GLN A 239 -12.62 -4.80 18.08
N THR A 240 -11.38 -4.96 18.52
CA THR A 240 -10.95 -4.69 19.91
C THR A 240 -10.28 -3.32 20.10
N PHE A 241 -10.34 -2.44 19.10
CA PHE A 241 -9.59 -1.19 19.08
C PHE A 241 -10.06 -0.11 20.05
N GLY A 242 -9.09 0.65 20.55
CA GLY A 242 -9.30 1.98 21.10
C GLY A 242 -9.83 2.00 22.54
N LEU A 243 -9.47 1.01 23.37
CA LEU A 243 -9.85 1.04 24.79
C LEU A 243 -9.20 2.19 25.58
N ALA A 244 -8.16 2.84 25.06
CA ALA A 244 -7.62 4.09 25.62
C ALA A 244 -7.02 5.03 24.56
N VAL A 245 -7.48 6.28 24.52
CA VAL A 245 -6.87 7.35 23.70
C VAL A 245 -5.49 7.70 24.25
N GLY A 246 -4.48 7.75 23.39
CA GLY A 246 -3.10 8.17 23.75
C GLY A 246 -2.19 7.04 24.22
N VAL A 247 -2.58 5.78 24.01
CA VAL A 247 -1.72 4.61 24.26
C VAL A 247 -1.55 3.84 22.95
N THR A 248 -0.30 3.54 22.58
CA THR A 248 0.03 2.72 21.40
C THR A 248 -0.46 1.29 21.60
N ASP A 249 -1.22 0.80 20.63
CA ASP A 249 -1.68 -0.59 20.57
C ASP A 249 -0.92 -1.30 19.44
N TYR A 250 0.15 -1.99 19.82
CA TYR A 250 1.01 -2.69 18.89
C TYR A 250 0.27 -3.81 18.15
N ASN A 251 -0.84 -4.36 18.67
CA ASN A 251 -1.59 -5.36 17.91
C ASN A 251 -2.06 -4.82 16.57
N THR A 252 -2.45 -3.55 16.51
CA THR A 252 -2.93 -2.90 15.29
C THR A 252 -1.80 -2.76 14.27
N SER A 253 -0.63 -2.27 14.70
CA SER A 253 0.52 -2.04 13.82
C SER A 253 1.15 -3.36 13.36
N LEU A 254 1.20 -4.37 14.22
CA LEU A 254 1.63 -5.73 13.87
C LEU A 254 0.68 -6.38 12.86
N THR A 255 -0.64 -6.21 13.03
CA THR A 255 -1.63 -6.71 12.07
C THR A 255 -1.45 -6.03 10.70
N MET A 256 -1.27 -4.71 10.67
CA MET A 256 -1.01 -3.99 9.43
C MET A 256 0.32 -4.39 8.79
N THR A 257 1.37 -4.57 9.60
CA THR A 257 2.68 -5.07 9.11
C THR A 257 2.55 -6.45 8.49
N ALA A 258 1.77 -7.35 9.10
CA ALA A 258 1.48 -8.67 8.54
C ALA A 258 0.72 -8.56 7.21
N LEU A 259 -0.26 -7.67 7.10
CA LEU A 259 -0.97 -7.39 5.85
C LEU A 259 -0.05 -6.84 4.76
N GLY A 260 1.01 -6.09 5.12
CA GLY A 260 2.05 -5.66 4.19
C GLY A 260 2.80 -6.81 3.50
N HIS A 261 2.78 -8.02 4.06
CA HIS A 261 3.31 -9.22 3.40
C HIS A 261 2.34 -9.86 2.39
N HIS A 262 1.08 -9.40 2.33
CA HIS A 262 0.00 -9.90 1.49
C HIS A 262 -0.69 -8.75 0.74
N PRO A 263 -0.02 -8.10 -0.23
CA PRO A 263 -0.53 -6.90 -0.89
C PRO A 263 -1.87 -7.12 -1.60
N GLU A 264 -2.08 -8.28 -2.27
CA GLU A 264 -3.36 -8.57 -2.92
C GLU A 264 -4.51 -8.71 -1.91
N LEU A 265 -4.26 -9.38 -0.78
CA LEU A 265 -5.23 -9.49 0.30
C LEU A 265 -5.56 -8.11 0.88
N LEU A 266 -4.55 -7.28 1.18
CA LEU A 266 -4.77 -5.93 1.69
C LEU A 266 -5.60 -5.10 0.70
N GLN A 267 -5.34 -5.22 -0.61
CA GLN A 267 -6.15 -4.57 -1.63
C GLN A 267 -7.62 -5.03 -1.58
N GLU A 268 -7.86 -6.33 -1.49
CA GLU A 268 -9.23 -6.86 -1.38
C GLU A 268 -9.95 -6.37 -0.13
N LEU A 269 -9.24 -6.28 1.00
CA LEU A 269 -9.78 -5.75 2.25
C LEU A 269 -10.07 -4.24 2.14
N LEU A 270 -9.25 -3.47 1.43
CA LEU A 270 -9.51 -2.06 1.14
C LEU A 270 -10.65 -1.86 0.12
N ALA A 271 -10.87 -2.83 -0.77
CA ALA A 271 -11.97 -2.81 -1.72
C ALA A 271 -13.34 -3.09 -1.05
N ASP A 272 -13.36 -3.78 0.08
CA ASP A 272 -14.56 -3.97 0.91
C ASP A 272 -14.82 -2.73 1.79
N PRO A 273 -15.95 -2.01 1.63
CA PRO A 273 -16.19 -0.78 2.38
C PRO A 273 -16.22 -0.96 3.90
N ALA A 274 -16.72 -2.09 4.39
CA ALA A 274 -16.78 -2.35 5.83
C ALA A 274 -15.37 -2.51 6.41
N THR A 275 -14.52 -3.29 5.74
CA THR A 275 -13.15 -3.50 6.16
C THR A 275 -12.27 -2.27 5.94
N ALA A 276 -12.45 -1.51 4.85
CA ALA A 276 -11.75 -0.25 4.63
C ALA A 276 -12.05 0.77 5.75
N ASN A 277 -13.32 0.90 6.18
CA ASN A 277 -13.67 1.76 7.30
C ASN A 277 -13.02 1.30 8.62
N LEU A 278 -12.79 -0.01 8.80
CA LEU A 278 -12.07 -0.53 9.96
C LEU A 278 -10.57 -0.21 9.86
N LEU A 279 -9.92 -0.52 8.74
CA LEU A 279 -8.48 -0.34 8.53
C LEU A 279 -8.03 1.13 8.46
N LEU A 280 -8.93 2.04 8.11
CA LEU A 280 -8.65 3.48 8.03
C LEU A 280 -9.45 4.26 9.08
N ASP A 281 -9.81 3.62 10.20
CA ASP A 281 -10.56 4.23 11.30
C ASP A 281 -9.73 5.35 11.96
N PRO A 282 -10.34 6.50 12.30
CA PRO A 282 -9.64 7.62 12.96
C PRO A 282 -8.86 7.21 14.21
N ARG A 283 -9.36 6.23 14.98
CA ARG A 283 -8.72 5.76 16.22
C ARG A 283 -7.41 5.03 15.94
N MET A 284 -7.32 4.30 14.83
CA MET A 284 -6.07 3.67 14.42
C MET A 284 -5.10 4.70 13.86
N LEU A 285 -5.60 5.61 13.02
CA LEU A 285 -4.79 6.65 12.41
C LEU A 285 -4.22 7.61 13.46
N ALA A 286 -4.78 7.67 14.67
CA ALA A 286 -4.18 8.37 15.79
C ALA A 286 -2.88 7.72 16.32
N ASP A 287 -2.70 6.40 16.16
CA ASP A 287 -1.51 5.67 16.59
C ASP A 287 -0.34 5.85 15.60
N PRO A 288 0.80 6.44 16.02
CA PRO A 288 1.96 6.62 15.15
C PRO A 288 2.54 5.31 14.60
N GLU A 289 2.55 4.22 15.38
CA GLU A 289 3.10 2.94 14.90
C GLU A 289 2.18 2.31 13.86
N TYR A 290 0.87 2.48 14.01
CA TYR A 290 -0.09 2.07 13.00
C TYR A 290 0.10 2.84 11.69
N ARG A 291 0.20 4.19 11.76
CA ARG A 291 0.42 5.02 10.56
C ARG A 291 1.70 4.63 9.82
N LYS A 292 2.78 4.36 10.55
CA LYS A 292 4.03 3.88 9.98
C LYS A 292 3.88 2.53 9.28
N ALA A 293 3.20 1.56 9.90
CA ALA A 293 2.93 0.26 9.29
C ALA A 293 2.02 0.38 8.06
N LEU A 294 1.01 1.26 8.13
CA LEU A 294 0.11 1.57 7.03
C LEU A 294 0.85 2.19 5.85
N ALA A 295 1.70 3.19 6.09
CA ALA A 295 2.53 3.84 5.08
C ALA A 295 3.46 2.86 4.36
N ALA A 296 3.98 1.85 5.07
CA ALA A 296 4.82 0.81 4.48
C ALA A 296 4.02 -0.21 3.65
N SER A 297 2.77 -0.49 4.02
CA SER A 297 1.97 -1.58 3.43
C SER A 297 1.10 -1.11 2.26
N LEU A 298 0.59 0.13 2.30
CA LEU A 298 -0.30 0.68 1.29
C LEU A 298 0.29 0.72 -0.13
N PRO A 299 1.57 1.08 -0.36
CA PRO A 299 2.11 1.13 -1.71
C PRO A 299 1.99 -0.18 -2.47
N GLY A 300 2.25 -1.32 -1.80
CA GLY A 300 2.12 -2.64 -2.43
C GLY A 300 0.68 -3.02 -2.75
N ALA A 301 -0.27 -2.64 -1.89
CA ALA A 301 -1.70 -2.93 -2.08
C ALA A 301 -2.39 -2.01 -3.10
N LEU A 302 -1.82 -0.84 -3.38
CA LEU A 302 -2.36 0.14 -4.33
C LEU A 302 -1.56 0.21 -5.64
N ASP A 303 -0.59 -0.70 -5.83
CA ASP A 303 0.19 -0.83 -7.05
C ASP A 303 -0.67 -1.39 -8.21
N GLN A 304 -0.57 -0.79 -9.39
CA GLN A 304 -1.30 -1.21 -10.58
C GLN A 304 -0.73 -2.50 -11.22
N THR A 305 0.52 -2.85 -10.92
CA THR A 305 1.23 -3.96 -11.58
C THR A 305 0.90 -5.34 -11.00
N THR A 306 0.35 -5.40 -9.79
CA THR A 306 0.11 -6.62 -9.02
C THR A 306 -1.37 -6.99 -8.90
N SER A 307 -2.27 -6.28 -9.62
CA SER A 307 -3.64 -6.11 -9.15
C SER A 307 -4.71 -6.48 -10.18
N ASN A 308 -5.85 -6.98 -9.68
CA ASN A 308 -7.09 -7.01 -10.45
C ASN A 308 -7.63 -5.57 -10.58
N PRO A 309 -7.77 -5.01 -11.79
CA PRO A 309 -8.20 -3.63 -11.99
C PRO A 309 -9.52 -3.28 -11.27
N GLU A 310 -10.49 -4.20 -11.24
CA GLU A 310 -11.79 -3.96 -10.58
C GLU A 310 -11.68 -3.91 -9.04
N THR A 311 -10.73 -4.65 -8.47
CA THR A 311 -10.48 -4.62 -7.02
C THR A 311 -9.70 -3.37 -6.66
N LEU A 312 -8.68 -3.02 -7.45
CA LEU A 312 -7.90 -1.81 -7.29
C LEU A 312 -8.77 -0.54 -7.37
N ASP A 313 -9.68 -0.47 -8.34
CA ASP A 313 -10.62 0.65 -8.47
C ASP A 313 -11.47 0.80 -7.21
N ARG A 314 -12.03 -0.29 -6.70
CA ARG A 314 -12.83 -0.26 -5.47
C ARG A 314 -12.00 0.12 -4.24
N ALA A 315 -10.77 -0.37 -4.16
CA ALA A 315 -9.84 0.00 -3.08
C ALA A 315 -9.55 1.51 -3.10
N TRP A 316 -9.18 2.06 -4.25
CA TRP A 316 -8.96 3.51 -4.40
C TRP A 316 -10.21 4.33 -4.14
N SER A 317 -11.39 3.87 -4.58
CA SER A 317 -12.66 4.55 -4.29
C SER A 317 -12.90 4.69 -2.78
N ASN A 318 -12.63 3.62 -2.00
CA ASN A 318 -12.74 3.68 -0.54
C ASN A 318 -11.65 4.53 0.10
N VAL A 319 -10.39 4.42 -0.36
CA VAL A 319 -9.26 5.22 0.15
C VAL A 319 -9.51 6.71 -0.08
N LEU A 320 -9.96 7.13 -1.26
CA LEU A 320 -10.25 8.54 -1.56
C LEU A 320 -11.47 9.05 -0.79
N ARG A 321 -12.54 8.24 -0.69
CA ARG A 321 -13.72 8.58 0.11
C ARG A 321 -13.36 8.81 1.57
N LEU A 322 -12.54 7.94 2.16
CA LEU A 322 -12.10 8.10 3.56
C LEU A 322 -11.01 9.16 3.70
N GLY A 323 -10.16 9.30 2.68
CA GLY A 323 -9.10 10.30 2.55
C GLY A 323 -9.61 11.73 2.46
N SER A 324 -10.86 11.93 2.04
CA SER A 324 -11.56 13.22 2.06
C SER A 324 -12.10 13.63 3.43
N GLN A 325 -12.05 12.76 4.43
CA GLN A 325 -12.53 13.09 5.76
C GLN A 325 -11.46 13.86 6.55
N ASP A 326 -11.88 14.87 7.33
CA ASP A 326 -10.99 15.74 8.12
C ASP A 326 -9.93 14.96 8.92
N TYR A 327 -10.34 13.87 9.59
CA TYR A 327 -9.42 13.07 10.42
C TYR A 327 -8.32 12.38 9.61
N PHE A 328 -8.60 12.02 8.36
CA PHE A 328 -7.64 11.33 7.49
C PHE A 328 -6.70 12.36 6.87
N VAL A 329 -7.25 13.50 6.44
CA VAL A 329 -6.47 14.68 6.00
C VAL A 329 -5.49 15.10 7.10
N ASP A 330 -5.95 15.21 8.35
CA ASP A 330 -5.12 15.52 9.51
C ASP A 330 -4.05 14.43 9.77
N ALA A 331 -4.40 13.15 9.58
CA ALA A 331 -3.44 12.05 9.71
C ALA A 331 -2.35 12.08 8.63
N MET A 332 -2.70 12.41 7.38
CA MET A 332 -1.72 12.61 6.29
C MET A 332 -0.85 13.84 6.53
N ALA A 333 -1.45 14.95 6.97
CA ALA A 333 -0.75 16.20 7.29
C ALA A 333 0.19 16.07 8.50
N GLY A 334 -0.10 15.13 9.40
CA GLY A 334 0.72 14.83 10.57
C GLY A 334 1.81 13.78 10.35
N ASP A 335 1.86 13.12 9.19
CA ASP A 335 2.74 11.98 8.91
C ASP A 335 3.28 12.00 7.47
N GLU A 336 4.52 12.47 7.33
CA GLU A 336 5.19 12.62 6.03
C GLU A 336 5.30 11.28 5.27
N ALA A 337 5.54 10.17 5.97
CA ALA A 337 5.72 8.88 5.33
C ALA A 337 4.40 8.37 4.74
N LEU A 338 3.29 8.50 5.49
CA LEU A 338 1.96 8.14 5.02
C LEU A 338 1.53 9.02 3.84
N SER A 339 1.73 10.33 3.96
CA SER A 339 1.45 11.30 2.89
C SER A 339 2.21 10.95 1.61
N LEU A 340 3.52 10.71 1.70
CA LEU A 340 4.34 10.39 0.54
C LEU A 340 3.95 9.04 -0.08
N ALA A 341 3.71 8.01 0.73
CA ALA A 341 3.30 6.69 0.27
C ALA A 341 2.01 6.75 -0.56
N LEU A 342 0.97 7.40 -0.03
CA LEU A 342 -0.31 7.58 -0.71
C LEU A 342 -0.18 8.44 -1.97
N THR A 343 0.61 9.51 -1.89
CA THR A 343 0.87 10.40 -3.03
C THR A 343 1.55 9.66 -4.18
N THR A 344 2.62 8.91 -3.88
CA THR A 344 3.35 8.13 -4.88
C THR A 344 2.45 7.07 -5.53
N ALA A 345 1.62 6.39 -4.74
CA ALA A 345 0.67 5.42 -5.27
C ALA A 345 -0.42 6.07 -6.15
N PHE A 346 -0.78 7.33 -5.89
CA PHE A 346 -1.81 8.07 -6.63
C PHE A 346 -1.31 8.70 -7.94
N LEU A 347 0.01 8.86 -8.13
CA LEU A 347 0.59 9.52 -9.32
C LEU A 347 0.03 9.03 -10.67
N PRO A 348 -0.22 7.72 -10.90
CA PRO A 348 -0.80 7.25 -12.15
C PRO A 348 -2.19 7.81 -12.46
N TYR A 349 -2.96 8.22 -11.44
CA TYR A 349 -4.31 8.76 -11.58
C TYR A 349 -4.33 10.30 -11.68
N LEU A 350 -3.17 10.96 -11.54
CA LEU A 350 -3.08 12.41 -11.37
C LEU A 350 -3.62 13.20 -12.58
N GLU A 351 -3.38 12.72 -13.79
CA GLU A 351 -3.95 13.32 -15.01
C GLU A 351 -5.48 13.29 -14.95
N ASN A 352 -6.06 12.12 -14.66
CA ASN A 352 -7.52 11.95 -14.60
C ASN A 352 -8.18 12.66 -13.42
N ALA A 353 -7.47 12.80 -12.30
CA ALA A 353 -7.84 13.69 -11.23
C ALA A 353 -7.96 15.14 -11.71
N GLY A 354 -6.98 15.60 -12.49
CA GLY A 354 -7.04 16.89 -13.16
C GLY A 354 -8.24 17.02 -14.09
N HIS A 355 -8.54 16.00 -14.90
CA HIS A 355 -9.70 16.02 -15.80
C HIS A 355 -11.03 16.04 -15.04
N LEU A 356 -11.16 15.27 -13.96
CA LEU A 356 -12.36 15.25 -13.14
C LEU A 356 -12.59 16.60 -12.46
N MET A 357 -11.54 17.18 -11.89
CA MET A 357 -11.60 18.53 -11.32
C MET A 357 -11.93 19.56 -12.40
N ALA A 358 -11.33 19.47 -13.58
CA ALA A 358 -11.63 20.37 -14.70
C ALA A 358 -13.11 20.32 -15.10
N ALA A 359 -13.67 19.12 -15.22
CA ALA A 359 -15.05 18.92 -15.69
C ALA A 359 -16.08 19.62 -14.79
N SER A 360 -15.86 19.63 -13.47
CA SER A 360 -16.76 20.33 -12.55
C SER A 360 -16.73 21.85 -12.70
N TYR A 361 -15.64 22.41 -13.22
CA TYR A 361 -15.54 23.83 -13.58
C TYR A 361 -16.12 24.12 -14.97
N VAL A 362 -15.92 23.21 -15.94
CA VAL A 362 -16.36 23.34 -17.33
C VAL A 362 -17.87 23.27 -17.50
N ASP A 363 -18.59 22.50 -16.68
CA ASP A 363 -20.07 22.49 -16.65
C ASP A 363 -20.67 23.90 -16.38
N GLY A 364 -19.87 24.85 -15.89
CA GLY A 364 -20.24 26.26 -15.71
C GLY A 364 -19.79 27.24 -16.82
N VAL A 365 -19.01 26.78 -17.82
CA VAL A 365 -18.39 27.64 -18.86
C VAL A 365 -18.82 27.18 -20.26
N PRO A 366 -19.74 27.90 -20.93
CA PRO A 366 -20.21 27.52 -22.26
C PRO A 366 -19.09 27.52 -23.31
N GLY A 367 -18.92 26.39 -24.03
CA GLY A 367 -18.04 26.29 -25.21
C GLY A 367 -16.64 25.75 -24.96
N LEU A 368 -16.33 25.30 -23.75
CA LEU A 368 -15.07 24.64 -23.40
C LEU A 368 -15.29 23.12 -23.42
N ASP A 369 -14.71 22.40 -24.38
CA ASP A 369 -14.74 20.93 -24.41
C ASP A 369 -13.42 20.38 -23.86
N LEU A 370 -13.49 19.54 -22.83
CA LEU A 370 -12.31 18.84 -22.31
C LEU A 370 -12.00 17.61 -23.18
N PRO A 371 -10.72 17.31 -23.42
CA PRO A 371 -10.33 16.07 -24.07
C PRO A 371 -10.75 14.85 -23.24
N PRO A 372 -10.92 13.69 -23.88
CA PRO A 372 -11.23 12.45 -23.18
C PRO A 372 -10.10 12.10 -22.20
N ALA A 373 -10.50 11.68 -21.00
CA ALA A 373 -9.61 11.15 -19.98
C ALA A 373 -8.81 9.96 -20.51
N ARG A 374 -7.52 9.90 -20.18
CA ARG A 374 -6.63 8.79 -20.57
C ARG A 374 -6.69 7.67 -19.53
N GLU A 375 -6.28 6.46 -19.84
CA GLU A 375 -6.15 5.42 -18.80
C GLU A 375 -4.86 5.63 -17.99
N PRO A 376 -4.85 5.34 -16.66
CA PRO A 376 -5.90 4.68 -15.87
C PRO A 376 -6.92 5.66 -15.26
N LEU A 377 -8.21 5.47 -15.57
CA LEU A 377 -9.29 6.34 -15.10
C LEU A 377 -9.41 6.36 -13.57
N LEU A 378 -9.91 7.47 -13.01
CA LEU A 378 -10.30 7.48 -11.61
C LEU A 378 -11.44 6.48 -11.36
N PRO A 379 -11.47 5.82 -10.19
CA PRO A 379 -12.53 4.89 -9.86
C PRO A 379 -13.93 5.52 -9.91
N ALA A 380 -14.92 4.69 -10.24
CA ALA A 380 -16.32 5.12 -10.22
C ALA A 380 -16.73 5.64 -8.83
N GLY A 381 -17.50 6.74 -8.82
CA GLY A 381 -18.03 7.36 -7.60
C GLY A 381 -17.08 8.33 -6.89
N VAL A 382 -15.86 8.52 -7.39
CA VAL A 382 -14.95 9.58 -6.94
C VAL A 382 -15.48 10.94 -7.41
N THR A 383 -15.48 11.92 -6.51
CA THR A 383 -15.92 13.30 -6.77
C THR A 383 -14.72 14.26 -6.82
N PRO A 384 -14.84 15.42 -7.49
CA PRO A 384 -13.81 16.45 -7.47
C PRO A 384 -13.40 16.86 -6.05
N GLU A 385 -14.38 17.02 -5.14
CA GLU A 385 -14.15 17.40 -3.75
C GLU A 385 -13.29 16.35 -3.01
N MET A 386 -13.58 15.05 -3.22
CA MET A 386 -12.78 13.98 -2.60
C MET A 386 -11.31 14.02 -3.02
N VAL A 387 -11.06 14.31 -4.30
CA VAL A 387 -9.71 14.43 -4.85
C VAL A 387 -9.01 15.67 -4.30
N GLN A 388 -9.72 16.80 -4.24
CA GLN A 388 -9.19 18.05 -3.70
C GLN A 388 -8.79 17.91 -2.23
N ASP A 389 -9.66 17.34 -1.39
CA ASP A 389 -9.38 17.15 0.04
C ASP A 389 -8.19 16.20 0.26
N PHE A 390 -8.14 15.10 -0.51
CA PHE A 390 -7.03 14.15 -0.47
C PHE A 390 -5.68 14.81 -0.84
N LEU A 391 -5.64 15.54 -1.96
CA LEU A 391 -4.44 16.27 -2.39
C LEU A 391 -4.06 17.37 -1.39
N GLY A 392 -5.06 18.04 -0.80
CA GLY A 392 -4.89 19.05 0.24
C GLY A 392 -4.15 18.53 1.48
N GLY A 393 -4.49 17.32 1.94
CA GLY A 393 -3.76 16.67 3.04
C GLY A 393 -2.36 16.19 2.65
N ALA A 394 -2.16 15.76 1.41
CA ALA A 394 -0.88 15.25 0.92
C ALA A 394 0.19 16.35 0.82
N ILE A 395 -0.15 17.52 0.29
CA ILE A 395 0.80 18.60 -0.04
C ILE A 395 1.34 19.40 1.15
N VAL A 396 0.84 19.15 2.37
CA VAL A 396 1.39 19.72 3.60
C VAL A 396 2.88 19.41 3.74
N HIS A 397 3.31 18.23 3.28
CA HIS A 397 4.70 17.82 3.29
C HIS A 397 5.40 18.12 1.96
N LYS A 398 6.58 18.74 2.07
CA LYS A 398 7.39 19.12 0.90
C LYS A 398 7.71 17.93 0.00
N SER A 399 8.06 16.77 0.55
CA SER A 399 8.40 15.56 -0.22
C SER A 399 7.26 15.09 -1.12
N SER A 400 6.04 15.05 -0.58
CA SER A 400 4.82 14.68 -1.31
C SER A 400 4.46 15.72 -2.37
N SER A 401 4.57 17.00 -2.02
CA SER A 401 4.36 18.08 -2.99
C SER A 401 5.40 18.09 -4.12
N ASP A 402 6.67 17.82 -3.82
CA ASP A 402 7.74 17.73 -4.82
C ASP A 402 7.50 16.53 -5.75
N ALA A 403 6.99 15.41 -5.23
CA ALA A 403 6.62 14.24 -6.03
C ALA A 403 5.45 14.54 -6.99
N LEU A 404 4.40 15.19 -6.51
CA LEU A 404 3.27 15.63 -7.34
C LEU A 404 3.72 16.62 -8.42
N ALA A 405 4.46 17.67 -8.04
CA ALA A 405 4.94 18.68 -8.96
C ALA A 405 5.84 18.09 -10.06
N ARG A 406 6.70 17.12 -9.70
CA ARG A 406 7.54 16.42 -10.67
C ARG A 406 6.70 15.58 -11.63
N GLN A 407 5.73 14.82 -11.14
CA GLN A 407 4.84 14.04 -12.00
C GLN A 407 4.05 14.93 -12.96
N VAL A 408 3.53 16.07 -12.48
CA VAL A 408 2.84 17.02 -13.36
C VAL A 408 3.80 17.58 -14.41
N ALA A 409 5.04 17.95 -14.04
CA ALA A 409 6.05 18.39 -15.00
C ALA A 409 6.37 17.32 -16.06
N GLU A 410 6.46 16.05 -15.66
CA GLU A 410 6.67 14.92 -16.57
C GLU A 410 5.48 14.70 -17.51
N LEU A 411 4.24 14.80 -17.01
CA LEU A 411 3.02 14.72 -17.82
C LEU A 411 2.93 15.90 -18.80
N MET A 412 3.28 17.11 -18.37
CA MET A 412 3.34 18.30 -19.23
C MET A 412 4.39 18.13 -20.33
N ALA A 413 5.58 17.63 -20.00
CA ALA A 413 6.62 17.34 -21.00
C ALA A 413 6.19 16.23 -21.98
N GLY A 414 5.51 15.19 -21.49
CA GLY A 414 4.99 14.07 -22.27
C GLY A 414 3.74 14.40 -23.10
N SER A 415 3.08 15.52 -22.86
CA SER A 415 1.84 15.93 -23.55
C SER A 415 2.04 16.29 -25.03
N GLY A 416 3.30 16.41 -25.48
CA GLY A 416 3.63 16.89 -26.84
C GLY A 416 3.64 18.41 -26.93
N PHE A 417 3.38 19.12 -25.83
CA PHE A 417 3.37 20.58 -25.78
C PHE A 417 4.67 21.22 -26.29
N GLU A 418 5.84 20.71 -25.90
CA GLU A 418 7.12 21.21 -26.40
C GLU A 418 7.28 21.01 -27.92
N THR A 419 6.69 19.95 -28.47
CA THR A 419 6.69 19.68 -29.91
C THR A 419 5.76 20.66 -30.63
N LEU A 420 4.54 20.85 -30.12
CA LEU A 420 3.58 21.84 -30.60
C LEU A 420 4.16 23.26 -30.57
N LEU A 421 4.84 23.63 -29.48
CA LEU A 421 5.50 24.92 -29.32
C LEU A 421 6.66 25.09 -30.31
N ALA A 422 7.48 24.05 -30.51
CA ALA A 422 8.58 24.08 -31.46
C ALA A 422 8.10 24.17 -32.92
N GLU A 423 7.03 23.46 -33.29
CA GLU A 423 6.41 23.50 -34.61
C GLU A 423 5.89 24.91 -34.97
N HIS A 424 5.54 25.70 -33.95
CA HIS A 424 5.06 27.08 -34.10
C HIS A 424 6.13 28.13 -33.77
N GLY A 425 7.41 27.72 -33.76
CA GLY A 425 8.55 28.63 -33.61
C GLY A 425 8.68 29.26 -32.22
N GLY A 426 8.11 28.64 -31.19
CA GLY A 426 8.09 29.16 -29.83
C GLY A 426 7.10 30.30 -29.59
N ASP A 427 6.21 30.57 -30.55
CA ASP A 427 5.34 31.73 -30.54
C ASP A 427 3.96 31.40 -29.93
N TYR A 428 3.86 31.56 -28.61
CA TYR A 428 2.63 31.35 -27.84
C TYR A 428 1.46 32.21 -28.33
N GLU A 429 1.72 33.44 -28.80
CA GLU A 429 0.66 34.33 -29.28
C GLU A 429 0.02 33.79 -30.56
N LYS A 430 0.83 33.18 -31.45
CA LYS A 430 0.31 32.51 -32.65
C LYS A 430 -0.48 31.25 -32.33
N MET A 431 -0.06 30.48 -31.32
CA MET A 431 -0.79 29.28 -30.91
C MET A 431 -2.12 29.64 -30.23
N ALA A 432 -2.13 30.64 -29.35
CA ALA A 432 -3.33 31.15 -28.69
C ALA A 432 -4.32 31.82 -29.66
N ALA A 433 -3.82 32.40 -30.75
CA ALA A 433 -4.65 33.02 -31.78
C ALA A 433 -5.27 32.01 -32.76
N ASP A 434 -4.79 30.76 -32.81
CA ASP A 434 -5.39 29.67 -33.59
C ASP A 434 -6.34 28.86 -32.68
N PRO A 435 -7.66 28.91 -32.90
CA PRO A 435 -8.63 28.25 -32.04
C PRO A 435 -8.39 26.74 -31.89
N ALA A 436 -7.94 26.05 -32.94
CA ALA A 436 -7.74 24.59 -32.89
C ALA A 436 -6.52 24.21 -32.05
N LEU A 437 -5.44 24.98 -32.17
CA LEU A 437 -4.23 24.82 -31.36
C LEU A 437 -4.42 25.26 -29.91
N ASN A 438 -5.19 26.33 -29.71
CA ASN A 438 -5.59 26.78 -28.38
C ASN A 438 -6.43 25.70 -27.67
N ASP A 439 -7.40 25.11 -28.35
CA ASP A 439 -8.20 24.01 -27.81
C ASP A 439 -7.32 22.79 -27.49
N GLU A 440 -6.32 22.47 -28.33
CA GLU A 440 -5.36 21.39 -28.08
C GLU A 440 -4.41 21.67 -26.90
N MET A 441 -3.99 22.93 -26.71
CA MET A 441 -3.18 23.36 -25.56
C MET A 441 -3.97 23.35 -24.25
N VAL A 442 -5.19 23.90 -24.27
CA VAL A 442 -6.11 23.90 -23.12
C VAL A 442 -6.47 22.47 -22.73
N ALA A 443 -6.66 21.60 -23.73
CA ALA A 443 -6.86 20.18 -23.56
C ALA A 443 -5.65 19.49 -22.89
N ALA A 444 -4.44 19.74 -23.38
CA ALA A 444 -3.22 19.08 -22.90
C ALA A 444 -2.75 19.58 -21.52
N LEU A 445 -2.91 20.87 -21.23
CA LEU A 445 -2.33 21.52 -20.06
C LEU A 445 -3.37 21.94 -19.01
N GLY A 446 -4.65 22.09 -19.37
CA GLY A 446 -5.72 22.51 -18.47
C GLY A 446 -5.87 21.63 -17.23
N PRO A 447 -6.07 20.31 -17.37
CA PRO A 447 -6.14 19.37 -16.25
C PRO A 447 -4.93 19.43 -15.32
N LEU A 448 -3.72 19.52 -15.88
CA LEU A 448 -2.46 19.58 -15.15
C LEU A 448 -2.25 20.92 -14.45
N GLY A 449 -2.66 22.02 -15.09
CA GLY A 449 -2.68 23.36 -14.52
C GLY A 449 -3.63 23.47 -13.32
N ILE A 450 -4.76 22.75 -13.34
CA ILE A 450 -5.68 22.67 -12.19
C ILE A 450 -5.03 21.98 -11.00
N VAL A 451 -4.41 20.83 -11.24
CA VAL A 451 -3.68 20.08 -10.20
C VAL A 451 -2.56 20.95 -9.62
N MET A 452 -1.75 21.61 -10.45
CA MET A 452 -0.70 22.53 -9.98
C MET A 452 -1.27 23.73 -9.23
N GLY A 453 -2.38 24.30 -9.67
CA GLY A 453 -3.06 25.39 -8.98
C GLY A 453 -3.56 24.97 -7.60
N ALA A 454 -4.11 23.76 -7.46
CA ALA A 454 -4.50 23.19 -6.16
C ALA A 454 -3.27 22.98 -5.26
N ILE A 455 -2.19 22.41 -5.80
CA ILE A 455 -0.93 22.20 -5.07
C ILE A 455 -0.38 23.54 -4.55
N TYR A 456 -0.30 24.57 -5.40
CA TYR A 456 0.23 25.87 -5.03
C TYR A 456 -0.70 26.68 -4.11
N SER A 457 -2.02 26.58 -4.28
CA SER A 457 -2.98 27.27 -3.40
C SER A 457 -2.87 26.75 -1.96
N ALA A 458 -2.82 25.43 -1.78
CA ALA A 458 -2.69 24.86 -0.44
C ALA A 458 -1.26 24.94 0.14
N GLN A 459 -0.22 25.13 -0.68
CA GLN A 459 1.10 25.58 -0.19
C GLN A 459 1.09 27.05 0.25
N GLY A 460 0.28 27.89 -0.39
CA GLY A 460 0.13 29.32 -0.08
C GLY A 460 -0.67 29.60 1.19
N ASP A 461 -1.66 28.77 1.50
CA ASP A 461 -2.59 28.97 2.62
C ASP A 461 -2.52 27.87 3.69
N ASN A 462 -1.65 28.09 4.68
CA ASN A 462 -1.92 27.65 6.07
C ASN A 462 -2.84 28.65 6.82
N LEU A 463 -3.47 29.59 6.11
CA LEU A 463 -4.37 30.60 6.68
C LEU A 463 -5.63 30.78 5.81
N ARG A 464 -6.71 30.06 6.19
CA ARG A 464 -8.14 30.27 5.83
C ARG A 464 -8.68 29.52 4.61
N ARG A 465 -9.21 28.32 4.88
CA ARG A 465 -9.96 27.41 3.98
C ARG A 465 -11.20 27.98 3.26
N GLU A 466 -11.65 29.21 3.52
CA GLU A 466 -12.83 29.79 2.84
C GLU A 466 -12.48 30.68 1.63
N ASP A 467 -11.34 31.38 1.64
CA ASP A 467 -10.91 32.27 0.54
C ASP A 467 -10.19 31.51 -0.58
N SER A 468 -9.59 30.35 -0.27
CA SER A 468 -8.88 29.48 -1.20
C SER A 468 -9.79 28.98 -2.32
N SER A 469 -11.03 28.58 -2.04
CA SER A 469 -11.98 28.13 -3.08
C SER A 469 -12.32 29.20 -4.13
N LYS A 470 -12.20 30.48 -3.78
CA LYS A 470 -12.43 31.61 -4.68
C LYS A 470 -11.16 31.97 -5.46
N GLN A 471 -10.00 31.97 -4.78
CA GLN A 471 -8.70 32.18 -5.43
C GLN A 471 -8.35 31.06 -6.40
N GLU A 472 -8.62 29.81 -6.02
CA GLU A 472 -8.56 28.63 -6.88
C GLU A 472 -9.43 28.82 -8.13
N ARG A 473 -10.72 29.17 -7.96
CA ARG A 473 -11.61 29.49 -9.09
C ARG A 473 -11.07 30.59 -9.99
N GLU A 474 -10.49 31.65 -9.44
CA GLU A 474 -9.91 32.77 -10.21
C GLU A 474 -8.60 32.38 -10.92
N LEU A 475 -7.78 31.52 -10.32
CA LEU A 475 -6.56 30.95 -10.92
C LEU A 475 -6.91 29.98 -12.06
N TYR A 476 -7.95 29.16 -11.86
CA TYR A 476 -8.49 28.22 -12.85
C TYR A 476 -9.15 28.95 -14.02
N LEU A 477 -10.07 29.89 -13.75
CA LEU A 477 -10.63 30.76 -14.79
C LEU A 477 -9.52 31.50 -15.53
N GLY A 478 -8.50 32.00 -14.83
CA GLY A 478 -7.34 32.65 -15.42
C GLY A 478 -6.51 31.76 -16.36
N PHE A 479 -6.32 30.49 -16.03
CA PHE A 479 -5.61 29.52 -16.88
C PHE A 479 -6.43 29.15 -18.13
N PHE A 480 -7.72 28.84 -17.96
CA PHE A 480 -8.61 28.47 -19.08
C PHE A 480 -9.01 29.65 -19.99
N THR A 481 -9.10 30.88 -19.44
CA THR A 481 -9.44 32.09 -20.23
C THR A 481 -8.21 32.85 -20.73
N GLY A 482 -7.06 32.73 -20.06
CA GLY A 482 -5.80 33.37 -20.44
C GLY A 482 -5.14 32.76 -21.68
N LEU A 483 -5.50 31.53 -22.04
CA LEU A 483 -5.10 30.91 -23.30
C LEU A 483 -5.89 31.47 -24.51
N GLY A 484 -7.08 32.04 -24.30
CA GLY A 484 -7.94 32.58 -25.37
C GLY A 484 -7.93 34.10 -25.56
N THR A 485 -7.36 34.89 -24.64
CA THR A 485 -7.21 36.34 -24.84
C THR A 485 -5.97 36.85 -24.12
N ALA A 486 -5.14 37.60 -24.85
CA ALA A 486 -4.02 38.36 -24.31
C ALA A 486 -4.50 39.30 -23.19
N LYS A 487 -4.42 38.81 -21.96
CA LYS A 487 -4.30 39.51 -20.67
C LYS A 487 -4.08 38.43 -19.62
N ILE A 488 -2.85 38.34 -19.13
CA ILE A 488 -2.50 37.51 -17.98
C ILE A 488 -3.44 37.93 -16.85
N SER A 489 -4.23 36.99 -16.33
CA SER A 489 -5.15 37.28 -15.23
C SER A 489 -4.37 37.67 -13.96
N ASP A 490 -4.97 38.53 -13.13
CA ASP A 490 -4.42 38.98 -11.85
C ASP A 490 -4.00 37.79 -10.94
N ALA A 491 -4.60 36.61 -11.12
CA ALA A 491 -4.32 35.39 -10.36
C ALA A 491 -3.03 34.66 -10.80
N ALA A 492 -2.73 34.60 -12.12
CA ALA A 492 -1.47 34.05 -12.62
C ALA A 492 -0.27 34.97 -12.30
N LEU A 493 -0.52 36.28 -12.22
CA LEU A 493 0.44 37.26 -11.70
C LEU A 493 0.66 37.05 -10.18
N SER A 494 -0.36 36.65 -9.43
CA SER A 494 -0.27 36.45 -7.97
C SER A 494 0.54 35.20 -7.55
N SER A 495 0.50 34.10 -8.30
CA SER A 495 1.31 32.90 -7.98
C SER A 495 2.79 33.08 -8.31
N LEU A 496 3.09 33.74 -9.44
CA LEU A 496 4.46 34.14 -9.77
C LEU A 496 4.94 35.30 -8.90
N ALA A 497 4.04 36.16 -8.40
CA ALA A 497 4.35 37.22 -7.43
C ALA A 497 4.86 36.65 -6.12
N GLY A 498 4.42 35.47 -5.66
CA GLY A 498 4.94 34.84 -4.44
C GLY A 498 6.43 34.48 -4.55
N VAL A 499 6.82 33.86 -5.66
CA VAL A 499 8.22 33.49 -5.94
C VAL A 499 9.06 34.74 -6.26
N ALA A 500 8.50 35.67 -7.03
CA ALA A 500 9.12 36.96 -7.31
C ALA A 500 9.22 37.86 -6.08
N ALA A 501 8.36 37.69 -5.06
CA ALA A 501 8.42 38.45 -3.82
C ALA A 501 9.57 37.99 -2.93
N GLN A 502 9.83 36.68 -2.87
CA GLN A 502 10.95 36.16 -2.12
C GLN A 502 12.29 36.47 -2.80
N LEU A 503 12.36 36.38 -4.13
CA LEU A 503 13.53 36.79 -4.92
C LEU A 503 13.71 38.32 -4.94
N GLY A 504 12.61 39.06 -5.00
CA GLY A 504 12.54 40.51 -4.95
C GLY A 504 12.97 41.07 -3.59
N ALA A 505 12.57 40.44 -2.48
CA ALA A 505 13.01 40.80 -1.13
C ALA A 505 14.53 40.60 -0.96
N ASN A 506 15.08 39.52 -1.53
CA ASN A 506 16.53 39.28 -1.51
C ASN A 506 17.30 40.30 -2.36
N LYS A 507 16.82 40.61 -3.58
CA LYS A 507 17.40 41.66 -4.43
C LYS A 507 17.25 43.06 -3.80
N PHE A 508 16.14 43.32 -3.12
CA PHE A 508 15.90 44.58 -2.42
C PHE A 508 16.80 44.74 -1.21
N ALA A 509 17.02 43.69 -0.41
CA ALA A 509 17.98 43.70 0.68
C ALA A 509 19.41 43.96 0.19
N GLN A 510 19.78 43.43 -0.98
CA GLN A 510 21.06 43.71 -1.64
C GLN A 510 21.16 45.15 -2.15
N TRP A 511 20.06 45.68 -2.72
CA TRP A 511 19.99 47.07 -3.16
C TRP A 511 20.10 48.05 -1.98
N LEU A 512 19.36 47.82 -0.89
CA LEU A 512 19.38 48.59 0.36
C LEU A 512 20.78 48.61 1.00
N ALA A 513 21.49 47.48 0.98
CA ALA A 513 22.85 47.38 1.51
C ALA A 513 23.87 48.25 0.74
N GLY A 514 23.52 48.71 -0.46
CA GLY A 514 24.33 49.61 -1.29
C GLY A 514 23.93 51.09 -1.25
N GLN A 515 22.89 51.46 -0.49
CA GLN A 515 22.39 52.84 -0.41
C GLN A 515 22.95 53.61 0.80
N PRO A 516 22.98 54.96 0.74
CA PRO A 516 23.30 55.80 1.89
C PRO A 516 22.21 55.77 2.98
N ASP A 517 22.56 56.10 4.23
CA ASP A 517 21.68 55.99 5.40
C ASP A 517 20.45 56.94 5.38
N ASP A 518 20.38 57.88 4.42
CA ASP A 518 19.38 58.95 4.35
C ASP A 518 18.46 58.86 3.12
N ILE A 519 18.12 57.65 2.68
CA ILE A 519 17.13 57.44 1.61
C ILE A 519 15.73 57.99 1.99
N THR A 520 15.09 58.68 1.04
CA THR A 520 13.72 59.16 1.24
C THR A 520 12.71 58.02 1.08
N PRO A 521 11.49 58.14 1.65
CA PRO A 521 10.44 57.15 1.48
C PRO A 521 10.11 56.85 0.01
N GLU A 522 10.17 57.85 -0.87
CA GLU A 522 9.96 57.69 -2.30
C GLU A 522 11.08 56.86 -2.95
N GLN A 523 12.33 57.09 -2.55
CA GLN A 523 13.48 56.33 -3.04
C GLN A 523 13.46 54.88 -2.53
N TYR A 524 12.99 54.65 -1.31
CA TYR A 524 12.79 53.31 -0.74
C TYR A 524 11.72 52.54 -1.52
N ALA A 525 10.57 53.17 -1.79
CA ALA A 525 9.48 52.57 -2.54
C ALA A 525 9.88 52.26 -4.00
N GLU A 526 10.62 53.16 -4.64
CA GLU A 526 11.14 52.96 -5.99
C GLU A 526 12.17 51.81 -6.05
N GLY A 527 13.10 51.74 -5.08
CA GLY A 527 14.08 50.65 -4.99
C GLY A 527 13.45 49.28 -4.70
N LEU A 528 12.39 49.24 -3.89
CA LEU A 528 11.61 48.02 -3.62
C LEU A 528 10.94 47.54 -4.91
N ARG A 529 10.26 48.45 -5.61
CA ARG A 529 9.54 48.18 -6.84
C ARG A 529 10.47 47.66 -7.94
N ASP A 530 11.59 48.34 -8.17
CA ASP A 530 12.56 47.96 -9.20
C ASP A 530 13.22 46.61 -8.87
N SER A 531 13.43 46.29 -7.60
CA SER A 531 13.99 45.00 -7.17
C SER A 531 13.04 43.82 -7.44
N TYR A 532 11.73 44.03 -7.28
CA TYR A 532 10.70 43.03 -7.55
C TYR A 532 10.46 42.86 -9.06
N VAL A 533 10.43 43.95 -9.82
CA VAL A 533 10.36 43.92 -11.29
C VAL A 533 11.57 43.17 -11.86
N ALA A 534 12.78 43.47 -11.38
CA ALA A 534 14.00 42.78 -11.83
C ALA A 534 14.01 41.29 -11.46
N ALA A 535 13.51 40.93 -10.27
CA ALA A 535 13.36 39.53 -9.86
C ALA A 535 12.39 38.76 -10.77
N PHE A 536 11.27 39.40 -11.12
CA PHE A 536 10.25 38.83 -11.98
C PHE A 536 10.75 38.69 -13.42
N THR A 537 11.44 39.69 -13.98
CA THR A 537 12.09 39.60 -15.29
C THR A 537 13.13 38.46 -15.34
N ASP A 538 14.00 38.35 -14.34
CA ASP A 538 15.01 37.28 -14.28
C ASP A 538 14.37 35.89 -14.16
N LEU A 539 13.24 35.77 -13.44
CA LEU A 539 12.47 34.53 -13.35
C LEU A 539 11.93 34.12 -14.72
N LEU A 540 11.29 35.06 -15.44
CA LEU A 540 10.74 34.82 -16.77
C LEU A 540 11.82 34.45 -17.79
N VAL A 541 12.97 35.13 -17.75
CA VAL A 541 14.13 34.80 -18.59
C VAL A 541 14.69 33.42 -18.24
N GLY A 542 14.73 33.06 -16.95
CA GLY A 542 15.14 31.74 -16.49
C GLY A 542 14.23 30.61 -16.96
N GLN A 543 12.97 30.93 -17.25
CA GLN A 543 11.98 30.02 -17.85
C GLN A 543 12.01 30.03 -19.39
N GLY A 544 13.04 30.64 -19.99
CA GLY A 544 13.25 30.63 -21.44
C GLY A 544 12.56 31.77 -22.20
N MET A 545 11.93 32.73 -21.51
CA MET A 545 11.34 33.91 -22.14
C MET A 545 12.44 34.83 -22.67
N ASP A 546 12.22 35.40 -23.87
CA ASP A 546 13.11 36.44 -24.39
C ASP A 546 13.17 37.62 -23.42
N ARG A 547 14.39 38.13 -23.16
CA ARG A 547 14.58 39.17 -22.14
C ARG A 547 13.80 40.45 -22.44
N LYS A 548 13.68 40.84 -23.70
CA LYS A 548 12.94 42.05 -24.07
C LYS A 548 11.44 41.87 -23.80
N LEU A 549 10.91 40.69 -24.09
CA LEU A 549 9.53 40.33 -23.79
C LEU A 549 9.28 40.22 -22.27
N ALA A 550 10.23 39.63 -21.53
CA ALA A 550 10.18 39.56 -20.07
C ALA A 550 10.24 40.93 -19.39
N GLU A 551 10.95 41.90 -19.98
CA GLU A 551 10.97 43.29 -19.54
C GLU A 551 9.63 43.98 -19.82
N GLU A 552 9.04 43.77 -21.00
CA GLU A 552 7.72 44.31 -21.36
C GLU A 552 6.60 43.75 -20.45
N VAL A 553 6.61 42.45 -20.15
CA VAL A 553 5.66 41.81 -19.21
C VAL A 553 5.88 42.27 -17.77
N ALA A 554 7.12 42.52 -17.36
CA ALA A 554 7.41 43.03 -16.02
C ALA A 554 7.02 44.51 -15.82
N VAL A 555 6.88 45.29 -16.90
CA VAL A 555 6.31 46.64 -16.85
C VAL A 555 4.82 46.59 -16.52
N ASP A 556 4.08 45.60 -17.03
CA ASP A 556 2.68 45.40 -16.66
C ASP A 556 2.56 44.90 -15.20
N PHE A 557 3.49 44.07 -14.73
CA PHE A 557 3.59 43.70 -13.31
C PHE A 557 3.87 44.90 -12.39
N ARG A 558 4.66 45.88 -12.84
CA ARG A 558 4.88 47.15 -12.13
C ARG A 558 3.59 47.94 -11.96
N ALA A 559 2.76 48.01 -13.00
CA ALA A 559 1.47 48.69 -12.94
C ALA A 559 0.49 47.99 -11.98
N TYR A 560 0.56 46.66 -11.87
CA TYR A 560 -0.20 45.87 -10.89
C TYR A 560 0.23 46.17 -9.43
N PHE A 561 1.54 46.26 -9.17
CA PHE A 561 2.08 46.65 -7.86
C PHE A 561 1.62 48.05 -7.43
N ASP A 562 1.61 49.00 -8.37
CA ASP A 562 1.16 50.37 -8.14
C ASP A 562 -0.34 50.44 -7.80
N ALA A 563 -1.15 49.54 -8.38
CA ALA A 563 -2.57 49.42 -8.10
C ALA A 563 -2.82 48.81 -6.70
N MET A 564 -2.10 47.74 -6.33
CA MET A 564 -2.22 47.10 -5.01
C MET A 564 -1.76 48.01 -3.87
N GLU A 565 -0.66 48.76 -4.04
CA GLU A 565 -0.17 49.72 -3.05
C GLU A 565 -1.20 50.85 -2.81
N GLY A 566 -1.85 51.31 -3.88
CA GLY A 566 -2.94 52.28 -3.82
C GLY A 566 -4.21 51.76 -3.14
N GLU A 567 -4.47 50.46 -3.18
CA GLU A 567 -5.65 49.82 -2.58
C GLU A 567 -5.41 49.42 -1.12
N ALA A 568 -4.20 48.96 -0.79
CA ALA A 568 -3.74 48.73 0.58
C ALA A 568 -3.69 50.04 1.40
N LEU A 569 -3.21 51.14 0.81
CA LEU A 569 -3.27 52.48 1.42
C LEU A 569 -4.71 52.99 1.61
N LYS A 570 -5.64 52.63 0.72
CA LYS A 570 -7.07 52.96 0.90
C LYS A 570 -7.71 52.15 2.02
N GLN A 571 -7.40 50.87 2.16
CA GLN A 571 -7.91 50.02 3.24
C GLN A 571 -7.31 50.39 4.60
N GLN A 572 -6.03 50.77 4.65
CA GLN A 572 -5.40 51.26 5.88
C GLN A 572 -6.01 52.59 6.35
N ASN A 573 -6.46 53.45 5.43
CA ASN A 573 -7.22 54.66 5.74
C ASN A 573 -8.71 54.41 6.05
N ALA A 574 -9.26 53.24 5.69
CA ALA A 574 -10.64 52.86 6.01
C ALA A 574 -10.79 52.25 7.42
N PHE A 575 -9.67 51.86 8.05
CA PHE A 575 -9.57 51.39 9.43
C PHE A 575 -8.93 52.42 10.39
N GLY A 576 -8.85 53.69 9.96
CA GLY A 576 -8.40 54.84 10.77
C GLY A 576 -9.55 55.57 11.45
#